data_AF-A0A2T6E0L9-F1
#
_entry.id   AF-A0A2T6E0L9-F1
#
_cell.length_a   1.000
_cell.length_b   1.000
_cell.length_c   1.000
_cell.angle_alpha   90.00
_cell.angle_beta   90.00
_cell.angle_gamma   90.00
#
_symmetry.space_group_name_H-M   'P 1'
#
loop_
_entity.id
_entity.type
_entity.pdbx_description
1 polymer ?
#
loop_
_entity_poly.entity_id
_entity_poly.type
_entity_poly.pdbx_seq_one_letter_code
_entity_poly.pdbx_strand_id
1 'polypeptide(L)'
;MKRVFRLFLALGALAGMLGSGGGIRAAETATPLDPYTQAVQDYVRAARAETSAVGAEVKKNENGPRSAAYVPVKNAVEDCERLIEQLKVAGPSRFDSVKAQYELARAELMRKLETARRG
;
A
#
# COMPACT_ATOMS: atom_id res chain seq x y z
N MET A 1 39.42 -15.08 15.60
CA MET A 1 39.80 -13.99 14.67
C MET A 1 39.83 -12.69 15.46
N LYS A 2 40.97 -12.00 15.44
CA LYS A 2 41.28 -10.83 16.29
C LYS A 2 40.78 -9.52 15.65
N ARG A 3 40.32 -8.63 16.52
CA ARG A 3 39.92 -7.20 16.45
C ARG A 3 40.51 -6.39 15.28
N VAL A 4 39.83 -5.30 14.89
CA VAL A 4 40.29 -3.90 15.12
C VAL A 4 39.34 -2.89 14.43
N PHE A 5 38.81 -1.99 15.28
CA PHE A 5 38.21 -0.69 14.96
C PHE A 5 39.19 0.18 14.17
N ARG A 6 38.75 0.81 13.07
CA ARG A 6 39.41 2.02 12.54
C ARG A 6 38.39 3.09 12.19
N LEU A 7 38.20 3.95 13.18
CA LEU A 7 37.87 5.36 13.08
C LEU A 7 38.85 6.02 12.09
N PHE A 8 38.34 6.63 11.02
CA PHE A 8 39.07 7.65 10.26
C PHE A 8 38.30 8.94 10.34
N LEU A 9 38.81 9.82 11.21
CA LEU A 9 38.46 11.22 11.29
C LEU A 9 39.41 11.98 10.35
N ALA A 10 38.83 12.98 9.69
CA ALA A 10 39.42 14.28 9.38
C ALA A 10 39.81 14.61 7.93
N LEU A 11 39.36 15.82 7.58
CA LEU A 11 40.05 16.86 6.80
C LEU A 11 39.93 16.81 5.27
N GLY A 12 38.88 17.46 4.77
CA GLY A 12 38.88 18.14 3.48
C GLY A 12 38.29 19.53 3.66
N ALA A 13 39.14 20.51 3.97
CA ALA A 13 38.76 21.90 4.15
C ALA A 13 38.57 22.61 2.78
N LEU A 14 37.49 23.38 2.71
CA LEU A 14 37.48 24.80 2.31
C LEU A 14 38.11 25.21 0.96
N ALA A 15 37.26 25.44 -0.06
CA ALA A 15 37.34 26.59 -0.97
C ALA A 15 36.12 26.61 -1.91
N GLY A 16 35.29 27.64 -1.80
CA GLY A 16 34.11 27.83 -2.66
C GLY A 16 33.23 28.96 -2.15
N MET A 17 33.82 30.14 -2.04
CA MET A 17 33.19 31.38 -1.57
C MET A 17 32.33 31.98 -2.70
N LEU A 18 31.15 32.49 -2.30
CA LEU A 18 30.27 33.45 -3.00
C LEU A 18 29.41 32.94 -4.17
N GLY A 19 28.19 32.53 -3.81
CA GLY A 19 27.03 32.56 -4.69
C GLY A 19 25.77 32.80 -3.86
N SER A 20 25.34 34.05 -3.77
CA SER A 20 24.05 34.44 -3.17
C SER A 20 22.91 33.70 -3.87
N GLY A 21 22.24 32.85 -3.12
CA GLY A 21 21.06 32.12 -3.54
C GLY A 21 20.69 31.19 -2.40
N GLY A 22 19.95 31.72 -1.42
CA GLY A 22 19.49 31.01 -0.24
C GLY A 22 18.61 29.81 -0.60
N GLY A 23 19.24 28.72 -1.00
CA GLY A 23 18.64 27.40 -1.02
C GLY A 23 18.64 26.87 0.40
N ILE A 24 17.70 27.35 1.22
CA ILE A 24 17.36 26.65 2.46
C ILE A 24 16.81 25.30 2.01
N ARG A 25 17.67 24.27 2.01
CA ARG A 25 17.25 22.88 2.01
C ARG A 25 16.51 22.67 3.33
N ALA A 26 15.21 22.92 3.31
CA ALA A 26 14.29 22.29 4.23
C ALA A 26 14.34 20.80 3.92
N ALA A 27 15.30 20.09 4.49
CA ALA A 27 15.11 18.69 4.80
C ALA A 27 14.04 18.67 5.90
N GLU A 28 12.78 18.79 5.49
CA GLU A 28 11.64 18.47 6.34
C GLU A 28 11.87 17.04 6.83
N THR A 29 12.31 16.95 8.08
CA THR A 29 12.31 15.70 8.82
C THR A 29 10.85 15.36 9.01
N ALA A 30 10.33 14.49 8.14
CA ALA A 30 8.99 13.95 8.30
C ALA A 30 8.89 13.41 9.74
N THR A 31 8.05 14.05 10.55
CA THR A 31 7.78 13.56 11.90
C THR A 31 7.25 12.13 11.79
N PRO A 32 7.73 11.20 12.65
CA PRO A 32 7.20 9.85 12.66
C PRO A 32 5.69 9.90 12.79
N LEU A 33 4.97 9.18 11.92
CA LEU A 33 3.53 9.02 12.05
C LEU A 33 3.21 8.38 13.40
N ASP A 34 2.08 8.76 13.99
CA ASP A 34 1.62 8.07 15.19
C ASP A 34 1.36 6.58 14.87
N PRO A 35 1.50 5.68 15.86
CA PRO A 35 1.39 4.24 15.62
C PRO A 35 0.05 3.81 15.00
N TYR A 36 -1.05 4.51 15.31
CA TYR A 36 -2.35 4.21 14.74
C TYR A 36 -2.39 4.58 13.26
N THR A 37 -1.94 5.77 12.89
CA THR A 37 -1.87 6.19 11.48
C THR A 37 -0.97 5.28 10.65
N GLN A 38 0.18 4.86 11.22
CA GLN A 38 1.07 3.91 10.56
C GLN A 38 0.37 2.56 10.32
N ALA A 39 -0.31 2.01 11.34
CA ALA A 39 -1.03 0.74 11.22
C ALA A 39 -2.17 0.81 10.18
N VAL A 40 -2.92 1.90 10.14
CA VAL A 40 -3.97 2.14 9.13
C VAL A 40 -3.38 2.17 7.72
N GLN A 41 -2.28 2.92 7.52
CA GLN A 41 -1.62 2.99 6.22
C GLN A 41 -1.08 1.64 5.77
N ASP A 42 -0.46 0.88 6.67
CA ASP A 42 0.08 -0.44 6.38
C ASP A 42 -1.03 -1.43 6.01
N TYR A 43 -2.16 -1.40 6.75
CA TYR A 43 -3.33 -2.20 6.46
C TYR A 43 -3.93 -1.88 5.08
N VAL A 44 -4.15 -0.60 4.78
CA VAL A 44 -4.64 -0.14 3.48
C VAL A 44 -3.70 -0.56 2.35
N ARG A 45 -2.38 -0.43 2.54
CA ARG A 45 -1.38 -0.82 1.54
C ARG A 45 -1.46 -2.31 1.23
N ALA A 46 -1.56 -3.15 2.27
CA ALA A 46 -1.70 -4.59 2.11
C ALA A 46 -3.02 -4.96 1.39
N ALA A 47 -4.13 -4.38 1.84
CA ALA A 47 -5.45 -4.57 1.23
C ALA A 47 -5.47 -4.21 -0.26
N ARG A 48 -4.84 -3.08 -0.61
CA ARG A 48 -4.74 -2.63 -2.00
C ARG A 48 -3.88 -3.55 -2.86
N ALA A 49 -2.73 -4.01 -2.33
CA ALA A 49 -1.85 -4.92 -3.05
C ALA A 49 -2.56 -6.24 -3.38
N GLU A 50 -3.30 -6.80 -2.42
CA GLU A 50 -4.08 -8.02 -2.60
C GLU A 50 -5.21 -7.84 -3.63
N THR A 51 -6.05 -6.81 -3.46
CA THR A 51 -7.14 -6.52 -4.40
C THR A 51 -6.63 -6.26 -5.82
N SER A 52 -5.50 -5.55 -5.95
CA SER A 52 -4.87 -5.28 -7.25
C SER A 52 -4.35 -6.55 -7.92
N ALA A 53 -3.80 -7.51 -7.16
CA ALA A 53 -3.37 -8.79 -7.71
C ALA A 53 -4.55 -9.59 -8.28
N VAL A 54 -5.69 -9.59 -7.59
CA VAL A 54 -6.92 -10.22 -8.11
C VAL A 54 -7.45 -9.48 -9.34
N GLY A 55 -7.45 -8.14 -9.32
CA GLY A 55 -7.83 -7.32 -10.48
C GLY A 55 -6.98 -7.59 -11.72
N ALA A 56 -5.67 -7.81 -11.55
CA ALA A 56 -4.78 -8.21 -12.65
C ALA A 56 -5.15 -9.60 -13.22
N GLU A 57 -5.55 -10.53 -12.36
CA GLU A 57 -6.04 -11.85 -12.82
C GLU A 57 -7.37 -11.74 -13.56
N VAL A 58 -8.31 -10.92 -13.08
CA VAL A 58 -9.57 -10.62 -13.79
C VAL A 58 -9.27 -10.10 -15.19
N LYS A 59 -8.39 -9.08 -15.31
CA LYS A 59 -8.00 -8.49 -16.60
C LYS A 59 -7.39 -9.52 -17.55
N LYS A 60 -6.57 -10.45 -17.03
CA LYS A 60 -6.00 -11.54 -17.84
C LYS A 60 -7.07 -12.47 -18.44
N ASN A 61 -8.20 -12.64 -17.75
CA ASN A 61 -9.28 -13.55 -18.15
C ASN A 61 -10.46 -12.86 -18.83
N GLU A 62 -10.48 -11.52 -18.89
CA GLU A 62 -11.64 -10.72 -19.35
C GLU A 62 -12.06 -10.99 -20.80
N ASN A 63 -11.12 -11.39 -21.66
CA ASN A 63 -11.36 -11.70 -23.07
C ASN A 63 -11.16 -13.20 -23.39
N GLY A 64 -11.06 -14.04 -22.36
CA GLY A 64 -10.80 -15.46 -22.50
C GLY A 64 -12.07 -16.32 -22.49
N PRO A 65 -11.94 -17.64 -22.74
CA PRO A 65 -13.06 -18.58 -22.65
C PRO A 65 -13.71 -18.63 -21.26
N ARG A 66 -13.00 -18.13 -20.23
CA ARG A 66 -13.48 -18.05 -18.84
C ARG A 66 -14.00 -16.67 -18.44
N SER A 67 -14.13 -15.73 -19.38
CA SER A 67 -14.56 -14.34 -19.11
C SER A 67 -15.84 -14.28 -18.27
N ALA A 68 -16.86 -15.06 -18.63
CA ALA A 68 -18.13 -15.11 -17.90
C ALA A 68 -17.96 -15.54 -16.42
N ALA A 69 -17.05 -16.48 -16.13
CA ALA A 69 -16.78 -16.93 -14.77
C ALA A 69 -16.09 -15.84 -13.91
N TYR A 70 -15.36 -14.92 -14.54
CA TYR A 70 -14.65 -13.83 -13.85
C TYR A 70 -15.49 -12.55 -13.66
N VAL A 71 -16.67 -12.42 -14.28
CA VAL A 71 -17.57 -11.26 -14.09
C VAL A 71 -17.93 -11.04 -12.61
N PRO A 72 -18.36 -12.06 -11.82
CA PRO A 72 -18.66 -11.87 -10.41
C PRO A 72 -17.43 -11.47 -9.58
N VAL A 73 -16.23 -11.92 -9.99
CA VAL A 73 -14.96 -11.55 -9.34
C VAL A 73 -14.66 -10.08 -9.58
N LYS A 74 -14.83 -9.59 -10.82
CA LYS A 74 -14.66 -8.16 -11.15
C LYS A 74 -15.50 -7.26 -10.25
N ASN A 75 -16.80 -7.56 -10.12
CA ASN A 75 -17.70 -6.76 -9.29
C ASN A 75 -17.26 -6.78 -7.81
N ALA A 76 -16.79 -7.93 -7.31
CA ALA A 76 -16.29 -8.04 -5.94
C ALA A 76 -14.96 -7.28 -5.73
N VAL A 77 -14.11 -7.19 -6.75
CA VAL A 77 -12.90 -6.33 -6.73
C VAL A 77 -13.31 -4.87 -6.60
N GLU A 78 -14.26 -4.39 -7.40
CA GLU A 78 -14.75 -3.00 -7.36
C GLU A 78 -15.34 -2.65 -5.97
N ASP A 79 -16.09 -3.57 -5.36
CA ASP A 79 -16.59 -3.41 -3.99
C ASP A 79 -15.47 -3.30 -2.96
N CYS A 80 -14.45 -4.14 -3.07
CA CYS A 80 -13.28 -4.10 -2.20
C CYS A 80 -12.49 -2.79 -2.37
N GLU A 81 -12.30 -2.31 -3.61
CA GLU A 81 -11.64 -1.03 -3.90
C GLU A 81 -12.39 0.14 -3.27
N ARG A 82 -13.72 0.18 -3.40
CA ARG A 82 -14.57 1.20 -2.76
C ARG A 82 -14.40 1.19 -1.24
N LEU A 83 -14.34 0.03 -0.61
CA LEU A 83 -14.15 -0.09 0.84
C LEU A 83 -12.73 0.29 1.29
N ILE A 84 -11.71 -0.01 0.48
CA ILE A 84 -10.33 0.45 0.71
C ILE A 84 -10.25 1.97 0.66
N GLU A 85 -10.93 2.62 -0.29
CA GLU A 85 -10.96 4.09 -0.34
C GLU A 85 -11.69 4.69 0.88
N GLN A 86 -12.71 4.01 1.42
CA GLN A 86 -13.32 4.42 2.69
C GLN A 86 -12.38 4.23 3.88
N LEU A 87 -11.61 3.13 3.94
CA LEU A 87 -10.63 2.89 5.00
C LEU A 87 -9.54 3.96 5.04
N LYS A 88 -9.11 4.46 3.89
CA LYS A 88 -8.08 5.51 3.77
C LYS A 88 -8.47 6.82 4.45
N VAL A 89 -9.76 7.14 4.45
CA VAL A 89 -10.29 8.40 5.02
C VAL A 89 -11.06 8.18 6.31
N ALA A 90 -11.19 6.94 6.76
CA ALA A 90 -11.91 6.61 7.99
C ALA A 90 -11.12 7.07 9.21
N GLY A 91 -11.74 7.92 10.03
CA GLY A 91 -11.24 8.23 11.36
C GLY A 91 -11.39 7.04 12.33
N PRO A 92 -10.77 7.11 13.52
CA PRO A 92 -10.77 6.02 14.51
C PRO A 92 -12.15 5.47 14.87
N SER A 93 -13.16 6.33 14.95
CA SER A 93 -14.54 5.94 15.32
C SER A 93 -15.26 5.10 14.26
N ARG A 94 -14.80 5.13 13.01
CA ARG A 94 -15.43 4.42 11.88
C ARG A 94 -14.53 3.33 11.29
N PHE A 95 -13.23 3.38 11.55
CA PHE A 95 -12.25 2.50 10.94
C PHE A 95 -12.60 1.02 11.13
N ASP A 96 -12.89 0.60 12.36
CA ASP A 96 -13.21 -0.81 12.65
C ASP A 96 -14.47 -1.31 11.94
N SER A 97 -15.50 -0.46 11.82
CA SER A 97 -16.73 -0.80 11.10
C SER A 97 -16.48 -0.96 9.60
N VAL A 98 -15.71 -0.06 8.99
CA VAL A 98 -15.35 -0.15 7.56
C VAL A 98 -14.42 -1.34 7.34
N LYS A 99 -13.50 -1.61 8.27
CA LYS A 99 -12.59 -2.77 8.23
C LYS A 99 -13.39 -4.07 8.23
N ALA A 100 -14.36 -4.21 9.13
CA ALA A 100 -15.21 -5.40 9.16
C ALA A 100 -15.97 -5.62 7.84
N GLN A 101 -16.51 -4.54 7.24
CA GLN A 101 -17.16 -4.61 5.94
C GLN A 101 -16.19 -5.03 4.82
N TYR A 102 -14.97 -4.48 4.82
CA TYR A 102 -13.93 -4.88 3.88
C TYR A 102 -13.55 -6.36 4.03
N GLU A 103 -13.37 -6.86 5.26
CA GLU A 103 -12.98 -8.26 5.48
C GLU A 103 -14.07 -9.25 5.01
N LEU A 104 -15.35 -8.89 5.18
CA LEU A 104 -16.46 -9.66 4.63
C LEU A 104 -16.46 -9.65 3.10
N ALA A 105 -16.27 -8.47 2.49
CA ALA A 105 -16.18 -8.33 1.04
C ALA A 105 -14.97 -9.09 0.46
N ARG A 106 -13.82 -9.04 1.15
CA ARG A 106 -12.59 -9.75 0.81
C ARG A 106 -12.79 -11.27 0.87
N ALA A 107 -13.44 -11.79 1.91
CA ALA A 107 -13.74 -13.21 2.00
C ALA A 107 -14.63 -13.68 0.83
N GLU A 108 -15.66 -12.90 0.49
CA GLU A 108 -16.53 -13.20 -0.65
C GLU A 108 -15.79 -13.10 -2.00
N LEU A 109 -14.91 -12.10 -2.16
CA LEU A 109 -14.03 -11.99 -3.32
C LEU A 109 -13.20 -13.26 -3.50
N MET A 110 -12.58 -13.76 -2.44
CA MET A 110 -11.75 -14.97 -2.52
C MET A 110 -12.57 -16.23 -2.84
N ARG A 111 -13.79 -16.33 -2.29
CA ARG A 111 -14.71 -17.42 -2.62
C ARG A 111 -15.11 -17.40 -4.11
N LYS A 112 -15.43 -16.22 -4.64
CA LYS A 112 -15.77 -16.04 -6.06
C LYS A 112 -14.58 -16.33 -6.96
N LEU A 113 -13.38 -15.88 -6.59
CA LEU A 113 -12.15 -16.13 -7.33
C LEU A 113 -11.84 -17.63 -7.41
N GLU A 114 -11.96 -18.34 -6.29
CA GLU A 114 -11.76 -19.80 -6.28
C GLU A 114 -12.78 -20.52 -7.17
N THR A 115 -14.04 -20.09 -7.13
CA THR A 115 -15.09 -20.63 -8.00
C THR A 115 -14.76 -20.39 -9.48
N ALA A 116 -14.34 -19.18 -9.83
CA ALA A 116 -13.99 -18.80 -11.20
C ALA A 116 -12.76 -19.55 -11.74
N ARG A 117 -11.79 -19.89 -10.89
CA ARG A 117 -10.61 -20.68 -11.26
C ARG A 117 -10.93 -22.15 -11.58
N ARG A 118 -12.01 -22.68 -11.00
CA ARG A 118 -12.47 -24.07 -11.16
C ARG A 118 -13.44 -24.26 -12.34
N GLY A 119 -14.15 -23.20 -12.74
CA GLY A 119 -14.96 -23.16 -13.96
C GLY A 119 -14.11 -22.98 -15.21
#